data_AF-A0A9P4PMD0-F1
#
_entry.id   AF-A0A9P4PMD0-F1
#
_cell.length_a   1.000
_cell.length_b   1.000
_cell.length_c   1.000
_cell.angle_alpha   90.00
_cell.angle_beta   90.00
_cell.angle_gamma   90.00
#
_symmetry.space_group_name_H-M   'P 1'
#
loop_
_entity.id
_entity.type
_entity.pdbx_description
1 polymer ?
#
loop_
_entity_poly.entity_id
_entity_poly.type
_entity_poly.pdbx_seq_one_letter_code
_entity_poly.pdbx_strand_id
1 'polypeptide(L)'
;MPSTLLPTVAVLTVTFLSGASLSNSWFSLPFLLTTLTPSTIPATLHTFALLQAHADPIFPLIAVTTSLLHWTHAYRLHFASGTVWAGAATFCMITYSLAVVFPTVGKIEKVQSRVERNKADRDNESGKVEAEEMRALLRRWNVQHIVRGLMPLVGTVVGLRALVRELGGGDGM
;
A
#
# COMPACT_ATOMS: atom_id res chain seq x y z
N MET A 1 -7.51 -26.31 -20.70
CA MET A 1 -7.58 -25.78 -19.32
C MET A 1 -6.36 -24.89 -18.96
N PRO A 2 -6.27 -23.66 -19.51
CA PRO A 2 -5.49 -22.57 -18.88
C PRO A 2 -6.33 -21.32 -18.53
N SER A 3 -7.66 -21.41 -18.58
CA SER A 3 -8.57 -20.24 -18.56
C SER A 3 -8.65 -19.50 -17.22
N THR A 4 -8.35 -20.15 -16.09
CA THR A 4 -8.53 -19.56 -14.75
C THR A 4 -7.23 -19.18 -14.03
N LEU A 5 -6.06 -19.48 -14.61
CA LEU A 5 -4.77 -19.19 -13.97
C LEU A 5 -4.56 -17.67 -13.80
N LEU A 6 -4.79 -16.89 -14.85
CA LEU A 6 -4.64 -15.44 -14.84
C LEU A 6 -5.53 -14.76 -13.77
N PRO A 7 -6.86 -14.98 -13.73
CA PRO A 7 -7.71 -14.36 -12.71
C PRO A 7 -7.37 -14.85 -11.31
N THR A 8 -6.95 -16.11 -11.13
CA THR A 8 -6.52 -16.62 -9.83
C THR A 8 -5.28 -15.90 -9.32
N VAL A 9 -4.24 -15.77 -10.15
CA VAL A 9 -3.00 -15.04 -9.77
C VAL A 9 -3.31 -13.57 -9.49
N ALA A 10 -4.17 -12.94 -10.29
CA ALA A 10 -4.58 -11.55 -10.07
C ALA A 10 -5.30 -11.38 -8.71
N VAL A 11 -6.24 -12.27 -8.37
CA VAL A 11 -6.94 -12.24 -7.08
C VAL A 11 -5.99 -12.50 -5.91
N LEU A 12 -5.05 -13.43 -6.02
CA LEU A 12 -4.07 -13.70 -4.96
C LEU A 12 -3.16 -12.51 -4.70
N THR A 13 -2.63 -11.91 -5.77
CA THR A 13 -1.72 -10.75 -5.69
C THR A 13 -2.43 -9.49 -5.17
N VAL A 14 -3.66 -9.21 -5.61
CA VAL A 14 -4.44 -8.06 -5.12
C VAL A 14 -4.86 -8.24 -3.66
N THR A 15 -5.16 -9.47 -3.23
CA THR A 15 -5.45 -9.81 -1.83
C THR A 15 -4.22 -9.63 -0.94
N PHE A 16 -3.05 -10.07 -1.41
CA PHE A 16 -1.78 -9.86 -0.71
C PHE A 16 -1.47 -8.36 -0.54
N LEU A 17 -1.62 -7.56 -1.59
CA LEU A 17 -1.42 -6.09 -1.53
C LEU A 17 -2.34 -5.39 -0.53
N SER A 18 -3.62 -5.78 -0.52
CA SER A 18 -4.60 -5.33 0.47
C SER A 18 -4.16 -5.69 1.88
N GLY A 19 -3.91 -6.98 2.12
CA GLY A 19 -3.52 -7.50 3.43
C GLY A 19 -2.26 -6.84 3.97
N ALA A 20 -1.23 -6.67 3.14
CA ALA A 20 0.01 -6.01 3.52
C ALA A 20 -0.18 -4.51 3.84
N SER A 21 -1.07 -3.80 3.13
CA SER A 21 -1.36 -2.41 3.44
C SER A 21 -2.17 -2.25 4.74
N LEU A 22 -3.13 -3.14 4.96
CA LEU A 22 -3.95 -3.15 6.18
C LEU A 22 -3.16 -3.62 7.41
N SER A 23 -2.28 -4.61 7.28
CA SER A 23 -1.45 -5.08 8.38
C SER A 23 -0.49 -4.01 8.88
N ASN A 24 0.09 -3.21 7.98
CA ASN A 24 0.87 -2.02 8.36
C ASN A 24 0.04 -1.03 9.19
N SER A 25 -1.22 -0.84 8.81
CA SER A 25 -2.11 0.09 9.51
C SER A 25 -2.56 -0.42 10.89
N TRP A 26 -2.73 -1.74 11.02
CA TRP A 26 -3.28 -2.34 12.22
C TRP A 26 -2.23 -2.73 13.25
N PHE A 27 -1.01 -3.04 12.81
CA PHE A 27 0.06 -3.55 13.68
C PHE A 27 1.27 -2.62 13.70
N SER A 28 1.91 -2.41 12.54
CA SER A 28 3.20 -1.72 12.45
C SER A 28 3.10 -0.26 12.91
N LEU A 29 2.10 0.49 12.40
CA LEU A 29 1.98 1.93 12.69
C LEU A 29 1.51 2.23 14.10
N PRO A 30 0.51 1.54 14.67
CA PRO A 30 0.17 1.68 16.08
C PRO A 30 1.37 1.40 16.99
N PHE A 31 2.15 0.35 16.70
CA PHE A 31 3.36 0.03 17.46
C PHE A 31 4.42 1.15 17.38
N LEU A 32 4.66 1.71 16.20
CA LEU A 32 5.58 2.84 16.06
C LEU A 32 5.07 4.08 16.82
N LEU A 33 3.76 4.36 16.77
CA LEU A 33 3.16 5.52 17.44
C LEU A 33 3.24 5.45 18.97
N THR A 34 3.14 4.24 19.55
CA THR A 34 3.25 4.01 21.00
C THR A 34 4.69 4.05 21.50
N THR A 35 5.64 3.62 20.67
CA THR A 35 7.07 3.58 21.02
C THR A 35 7.84 4.85 20.65
N LEU A 36 7.19 5.80 19.95
CA LEU A 36 7.81 7.06 19.53
C LEU A 36 8.00 8.02 20.71
N THR A 37 9.26 8.30 21.01
CA THR A 37 9.75 9.23 22.02
C THR A 37 10.92 10.03 21.43
N PRO A 38 11.29 11.19 21.99
CA PRO A 38 12.42 11.98 21.48
C PRO A 38 13.72 11.20 21.30
N SER A 39 13.99 10.22 22.18
CA SER A 39 15.18 9.36 22.11
C SER A 39 15.08 8.23 21.08
N THR A 40 13.87 7.77 20.73
CA THR A 40 13.67 6.66 19.78
C THR A 40 13.50 7.13 18.32
N ILE A 41 13.22 8.42 18.08
CA ILE A 41 13.07 8.99 16.72
C ILE A 41 14.19 8.58 15.75
N PRO A 42 15.49 8.69 16.08
CA PRO A 42 16.53 8.38 15.11
C PRO A 42 16.49 6.92 14.68
N ALA A 43 16.22 6.01 15.62
CA ALA A 43 16.06 4.58 15.32
C ALA A 43 14.81 4.32 14.48
N THR A 44 13.68 4.95 14.82
CA THR A 44 12.43 4.83 14.04
C THR A 44 12.60 5.31 12.60
N LEU A 45 13.27 6.44 12.39
CA LEU A 45 13.51 7.00 11.05
C LEU A 45 14.47 6.13 10.24
N HIS A 46 15.50 5.58 10.89
CA HIS A 46 16.38 4.62 10.22
C HIS A 46 15.63 3.36 9.79
N THR A 47 14.79 2.78 10.65
CA THR A 47 13.93 1.63 10.27
C THR A 47 12.96 2.00 9.16
N PHE A 48 12.38 3.20 9.19
CA PHE A 48 11.51 3.70 8.12
C PHE A 48 12.27 3.82 6.79
N ALA A 49 13.47 4.39 6.78
CA ALA A 49 14.29 4.52 5.59
C ALA A 49 14.66 3.16 4.99
N LEU A 50 15.03 2.19 5.82
CA LEU A 50 15.28 0.82 5.38
C LEU A 50 14.02 0.18 4.79
N LEU A 51 12.86 0.37 5.42
CA LEU A 51 11.59 -0.15 4.92
C LEU A 51 11.27 0.47 3.56
N GLN A 52 11.40 1.79 3.39
CA GLN A 52 11.18 2.46 2.11
C GLN A 52 12.14 1.96 1.03
N ALA A 53 13.44 1.88 1.33
CA ALA A 53 14.44 1.41 0.37
C ALA A 53 14.16 0.00 -0.19
N HIS A 54 13.61 -0.90 0.62
CA HIS A 54 13.36 -2.29 0.22
C HIS A 54 11.92 -2.55 -0.24
N ALA A 55 10.94 -1.90 0.38
CA ALA A 55 9.52 -2.16 0.08
C ALA A 55 8.98 -1.29 -1.05
N ASP A 56 9.42 -0.02 -1.16
CA ASP A 56 8.86 0.92 -2.14
C ASP A 56 9.00 0.50 -3.60
N PRO A 57 10.06 -0.18 -4.07
CA PRO A 57 10.08 -0.64 -5.46
C PRO A 57 9.18 -1.86 -5.70
N ILE A 58 8.95 -2.69 -4.67
CA ILE A 58 8.23 -3.97 -4.81
C ILE A 58 6.72 -3.74 -4.91
N PHE A 59 6.14 -2.93 -4.03
CA PHE A 59 4.68 -2.77 -3.95
C PHE A 59 4.05 -2.17 -5.23
N PRO A 60 4.59 -1.09 -5.83
CA PRO A 60 4.11 -0.56 -7.10
C PRO A 60 4.27 -1.56 -8.25
N LEU A 61 5.37 -2.32 -8.28
CA LEU A 61 5.57 -3.34 -9.32
C LEU A 61 4.50 -4.44 -9.23
N ILE A 62 4.20 -4.93 -8.02
CA ILE A 62 3.12 -5.90 -7.82
C ILE A 62 1.78 -5.27 -8.23
N ALA A 63 1.49 -4.02 -7.84
CA ALA A 63 0.23 -3.36 -8.18
C ALA A 63 0.05 -3.17 -9.71
N VAL A 64 1.10 -2.72 -10.41
CA VAL A 64 1.09 -2.59 -11.89
C VAL A 64 0.89 -3.95 -12.53
N THR A 65 1.66 -4.96 -12.13
CA THR A 65 1.56 -6.32 -12.68
C THR A 65 0.17 -6.90 -12.46
N THR A 66 -0.38 -6.75 -11.26
CA THR A 66 -1.72 -7.23 -10.90
C THR A 66 -2.81 -6.53 -11.69
N SER A 67 -2.68 -5.21 -11.86
CA SER A 67 -3.57 -4.44 -12.74
C SER A 67 -3.51 -5.00 -14.16
N LEU A 68 -2.32 -5.15 -14.75
CA LEU A 68 -2.15 -5.71 -16.09
C LEU A 68 -2.75 -7.10 -16.24
N LEU A 69 -2.65 -7.97 -15.22
CA LEU A 69 -3.30 -9.28 -15.22
C LEU A 69 -4.83 -9.16 -15.29
N HIS A 70 -5.43 -8.26 -14.50
CA HIS A 70 -6.87 -8.00 -14.55
C HIS A 70 -7.31 -7.43 -15.91
N TRP A 71 -6.56 -6.47 -16.47
CA TRP A 71 -6.86 -5.88 -17.78
C TRP A 71 -6.69 -6.91 -18.92
N THR A 72 -5.68 -7.77 -18.85
CA THR A 72 -5.48 -8.85 -19.82
C THR A 72 -6.60 -9.88 -19.76
N HIS A 73 -7.05 -10.25 -18.55
CA HIS A 73 -8.20 -11.13 -18.37
C HIS A 73 -9.48 -10.48 -18.89
N ALA A 74 -9.71 -9.21 -18.60
CA ALA A 74 -10.84 -8.45 -19.11
C ALA A 74 -10.86 -8.40 -20.65
N TYR A 75 -9.72 -8.13 -21.28
CA TYR A 75 -9.59 -8.12 -22.74
C TYR A 75 -9.96 -9.47 -23.36
N ARG A 76 -9.50 -10.59 -22.76
CA ARG A 76 -9.84 -11.95 -23.21
C ARG A 76 -11.32 -12.30 -23.09
N LEU A 77 -12.02 -11.64 -22.17
CA LEU A 77 -13.46 -11.76 -21.97
C LEU A 77 -14.26 -10.64 -22.65
N HIS A 78 -13.68 -9.98 -23.66
CA HIS A 78 -14.32 -8.88 -24.39
C HIS A 78 -14.87 -7.78 -23.48
N PHE A 79 -14.14 -7.46 -22.41
CA PHE A 79 -14.47 -6.45 -21.40
C PHE A 79 -15.77 -6.72 -20.63
N ALA A 80 -16.03 -7.98 -20.28
CA ALA A 80 -17.05 -8.32 -19.28
C ALA A 80 -16.91 -7.42 -18.03
N SER A 81 -18.02 -6.81 -17.62
CA SER A 81 -18.00 -5.62 -16.75
C SER A 81 -17.22 -5.80 -15.44
N GLY A 82 -17.31 -6.96 -14.79
CA GLY A 82 -16.66 -7.22 -13.50
C GLY A 82 -15.12 -7.15 -13.53
N THR A 83 -14.48 -7.67 -14.57
CA THR A 83 -13.01 -7.76 -14.62
C THR A 83 -12.37 -6.41 -14.93
N VAL A 84 -13.07 -5.55 -15.67
CA VAL A 84 -12.68 -4.15 -15.91
C VAL A 84 -12.66 -3.37 -14.59
N TRP A 85 -13.70 -3.51 -13.76
CA TRP A 85 -13.77 -2.82 -12.46
C TRP A 85 -12.66 -3.28 -11.49
N ALA A 86 -12.26 -4.55 -11.52
CA ALA A 86 -11.15 -5.04 -10.72
C ALA A 86 -9.80 -4.42 -11.16
N GLY A 87 -9.57 -4.33 -12.49
CA GLY A 87 -8.40 -3.66 -13.06
C GLY A 87 -8.37 -2.15 -12.75
N ALA A 88 -9.51 -1.47 -12.88
CA ALA A 88 -9.64 -0.05 -12.55
C ALA A 88 -9.40 0.22 -11.06
N ALA A 89 -9.97 -0.60 -10.15
CA ALA A 89 -9.73 -0.46 -8.71
C ALA A 89 -8.25 -0.61 -8.34
N THR A 90 -7.57 -1.58 -8.96
CA THR A 90 -6.12 -1.80 -8.75
C THR A 90 -5.30 -0.63 -9.32
N PHE A 91 -5.68 -0.09 -10.48
CA PHE A 91 -5.03 1.09 -11.05
C PHE A 91 -5.21 2.35 -10.18
N CYS A 92 -6.40 2.56 -9.63
CA CYS A 92 -6.69 3.67 -8.71
C CYS A 92 -5.77 3.67 -7.47
N MET A 93 -5.38 2.49 -6.98
CA MET A 93 -4.41 2.37 -5.88
C MET A 93 -3.06 2.98 -6.25
N ILE A 94 -2.60 2.80 -7.50
CA ILE A 94 -1.32 3.34 -7.99
C ILE A 94 -1.42 4.87 -8.03
N THR A 95 -2.46 5.41 -8.67
CA THR A 95 -2.66 6.87 -8.76
C THR A 95 -2.80 7.50 -7.39
N TYR A 96 -3.52 6.85 -6.47
CA TYR A 96 -3.64 7.31 -5.08
C TYR A 96 -2.29 7.32 -4.36
N SER A 97 -1.46 6.29 -4.57
CA SER A 97 -0.14 6.21 -3.94
C SER A 97 0.76 7.37 -4.38
N LEU A 98 0.79 7.67 -5.68
CA LEU A 98 1.56 8.78 -6.24
C LEU A 98 1.06 10.14 -5.74
N ALA A 99 -0.25 10.36 -5.76
CA ALA A 99 -0.84 11.66 -5.46
C ALA A 99 -0.94 11.97 -3.95
N VAL A 100 -1.10 10.96 -3.10
CA VAL A 100 -1.47 11.14 -1.69
C VAL A 100 -0.43 10.58 -0.72
N VAL A 101 0.10 9.39 -1.00
CA VAL A 101 1.04 8.70 -0.09
C VAL A 101 2.44 9.28 -0.23
N PHE A 102 2.96 9.40 -1.46
CA PHE A 102 4.32 9.85 -1.72
C PHE A 102 4.63 11.25 -1.16
N PRO A 103 3.73 12.25 -1.22
CA PRO A 103 3.96 13.54 -0.55
C PRO A 103 4.12 13.44 0.97
N THR A 104 3.54 12.41 1.60
CA THR A 104 3.66 12.19 3.05
C THR A 104 4.98 11.53 3.38
N VAL A 105 5.41 10.55 2.57
CA VAL A 105 6.75 9.94 2.65
C VAL A 105 7.84 11.02 2.51
N GLY A 106 7.74 11.90 1.50
CA GLY A 106 8.71 12.98 1.32
C GLY A 106 8.75 13.98 2.47
N LYS A 107 7.69 14.10 3.29
CA LYS A 107 7.75 14.88 4.53
C LYS A 107 8.48 14.13 5.64
N ILE A 108 8.28 12.81 5.76
CA ILE A 108 9.02 11.97 6.71
C ILE A 108 10.52 12.01 6.39
N GLU A 109 10.91 11.92 5.12
CA GLU A 109 12.30 12.06 4.68
C GLU A 109 12.91 13.42 5.05
N LYS A 110 12.13 14.50 4.95
CA LYS A 110 12.58 15.83 5.41
C LYS A 110 12.82 15.87 6.92
N VAL A 111 11.96 15.23 7.72
CA VAL A 111 12.18 15.07 9.17
C VAL A 111 13.47 14.30 9.41
N GLN A 112 13.68 13.19 8.68
CA GLN A 112 14.91 12.40 8.76
C GLN A 112 16.17 13.22 8.48
N SER A 113 16.19 13.99 7.39
CA SER A 113 17.35 14.81 7.06
C SER A 113 17.65 15.88 8.12
N ARG A 114 16.62 16.45 8.76
CA ARG A 114 16.82 17.41 9.88
C ARG A 114 17.37 16.70 11.11
N VAL A 115 16.78 15.56 11.47
CA VAL A 115 17.18 14.72 12.61
C VAL A 115 18.65 14.33 12.50
N GLU A 116 19.09 13.94 11.30
CA GLU A 116 20.47 13.55 11.00
C GLU A 116 21.45 14.71 11.08
N ARG A 117 21.08 15.91 10.58
CA ARG A 117 21.91 17.11 10.67
C ARG A 117 22.06 17.63 12.09
N ASN A 118 21.01 17.52 12.90
CA ASN A 118 20.97 18.07 14.26
C ASN A 118 21.54 17.11 15.32
N LYS A 119 22.17 15.98 14.95
CA LYS A 119 22.69 14.97 15.90
C LYS A 119 23.67 15.52 16.95
N ALA A 120 24.34 16.64 16.68
CA ALA A 120 25.32 17.25 17.59
C ALA A 120 24.70 18.20 18.64
N ASP A 121 23.56 18.84 18.34
CA ASP A 121 22.96 19.91 19.16
C ASP A 121 21.49 19.62 19.52
N ARG A 122 21.17 18.36 19.85
CA ARG A 122 19.82 18.02 20.34
C ARG A 122 19.64 18.51 21.77
N ASP A 123 19.18 19.74 21.91
CA ASP A 123 18.46 20.10 23.10
C ASP A 123 17.14 19.30 23.22
N ASN A 124 16.64 19.18 24.44
CA ASN A 124 15.42 18.42 24.73
C ASN A 124 14.17 18.99 24.05
N GLU A 125 14.23 20.22 23.54
CA GLU A 125 13.10 20.92 22.93
C GLU A 125 13.00 20.61 21.43
N SER A 126 14.11 20.71 20.68
CA SER A 126 14.17 20.33 19.26
C SER A 126 13.77 18.87 19.04
N GLY A 127 14.25 17.96 19.90
CA GLY A 127 13.89 16.54 19.84
C GLY A 127 12.38 16.27 20.08
N LYS A 128 11.69 17.10 20.87
CA LYS A 128 10.25 16.97 21.10
C LYS A 128 9.43 17.42 19.89
N VAL A 129 9.82 18.54 19.27
CA VAL A 129 9.15 19.05 18.06
C VAL A 129 9.23 18.04 16.92
N GLU A 130 10.41 17.45 16.70
CA GLU A 130 10.59 16.39 15.70
C GLU A 130 9.73 15.14 16.01
N ALA A 131 9.55 14.80 17.30
CA ALA A 131 8.72 13.68 17.74
C ALA A 131 7.25 13.89 17.38
N GLU A 132 6.74 15.10 17.66
CA GLU A 132 5.35 15.46 17.43
C GLU A 132 5.04 15.54 15.93
N GLU A 133 5.94 16.14 15.14
CA GLU A 133 5.81 16.18 13.68
C GLU A 133 5.81 14.76 13.11
N MET A 134 6.75 13.90 13.54
CA MET A 134 6.80 12.51 13.11
C MET A 134 5.53 11.75 13.52
N ARG A 135 5.01 11.97 14.72
CA ARG A 135 3.74 11.37 15.19
C ARG A 135 2.57 11.77 14.31
N ALA A 136 2.48 13.05 13.93
CA ALA A 136 1.43 13.54 13.05
C ALA A 136 1.54 12.93 11.65
N LEU A 137 2.75 12.83 11.09
CA LEU A 137 3.00 12.20 9.80
C LEU A 137 2.65 10.70 9.82
N LEU A 138 3.06 9.96 10.85
CA LEU A 138 2.74 8.54 10.99
C LEU A 138 1.23 8.29 11.14
N ARG A 139 0.50 9.15 11.86
CA ARG A 139 -0.98 9.08 11.94
C ARG A 139 -1.62 9.30 10.58
N ARG A 140 -1.16 10.31 9.83
CA ARG A 140 -1.65 10.57 8.47
C ARG A 140 -1.33 9.39 7.54
N TRP A 141 -0.11 8.88 7.61
CA TRP A 141 0.34 7.75 6.81
C TRP A 141 -0.47 6.48 7.14
N ASN A 142 -0.84 6.28 8.40
CA ASN A 142 -1.73 5.21 8.82
C ASN A 142 -3.08 5.24 8.11
N VAL A 143 -3.77 6.38 8.16
CA VAL A 143 -5.05 6.56 7.44
C VAL A 143 -4.88 6.30 5.95
N GLN A 144 -3.76 6.77 5.38
CA GLN A 144 -3.48 6.58 3.96
C GLN A 144 -3.28 5.11 3.59
N HIS A 145 -2.62 4.31 4.43
CA HIS A 145 -2.45 2.87 4.24
C HIS A 145 -3.77 2.10 4.36
N ILE A 146 -4.69 2.54 5.24
CA ILE A 146 -6.04 1.97 5.33
C ILE A 146 -6.75 2.17 3.99
N VAL A 147 -6.83 3.41 3.51
CA VAL A 147 -7.48 3.72 2.22
C VAL A 147 -6.82 2.96 1.07
N ARG A 148 -5.48 2.91 1.06
CA ARG A 148 -4.69 2.18 0.05
C ARG A 148 -4.94 0.67 0.10
N GLY A 149 -5.25 0.09 1.25
CA GLY A 149 -5.60 -1.32 1.39
C GLY A 149 -7.05 -1.63 1.01
N LEU A 150 -7.97 -0.69 1.22
CA LEU A 150 -9.39 -0.87 0.86
C LEU A 150 -9.61 -0.86 -0.66
N MET A 151 -8.85 -0.08 -1.43
CA MET A 151 -8.95 -0.07 -2.90
C MET A 151 -8.71 -1.45 -3.55
N PRO A 152 -7.57 -2.12 -3.32
CA PRO A 152 -7.35 -3.48 -3.83
C PRO A 152 -8.30 -4.49 -3.21
N LEU A 153 -8.80 -4.30 -1.98
CA LEU A 153 -9.82 -5.18 -1.39
C LEU A 153 -11.12 -5.17 -2.22
N VAL A 154 -11.56 -4.01 -2.71
CA VAL A 154 -12.69 -3.94 -3.64
C VAL A 154 -12.39 -4.72 -4.91
N GLY A 155 -11.18 -4.56 -5.46
CA GLY A 155 -10.69 -5.35 -6.59
C GLY A 155 -10.72 -6.86 -6.33
N THR A 156 -10.29 -7.32 -5.14
CA THR A 156 -10.37 -8.71 -4.69
C THR A 156 -11.80 -9.21 -4.71
N VAL A 157 -12.75 -8.48 -4.09
CA VAL A 157 -14.14 -8.92 -3.99
C VAL A 157 -14.78 -9.04 -5.37
N VAL A 158 -14.54 -8.07 -6.25
CA VAL A 158 -15.06 -8.08 -7.63
C VAL A 158 -14.42 -9.19 -8.45
N GLY A 159 -13.09 -9.33 -8.40
CA GLY A 159 -12.33 -10.35 -9.12
C GLY A 159 -12.67 -11.77 -8.66
N LEU A 160 -12.81 -11.99 -7.35
CA LEU A 160 -13.20 -13.28 -6.80
C LEU A 160 -14.63 -13.65 -7.21
N ARG A 161 -15.58 -12.70 -7.21
CA ARG A 161 -16.94 -12.96 -7.71
C ARG A 161 -16.95 -13.34 -9.19
N ALA A 162 -16.14 -12.68 -10.02
CA ALA A 162 -15.98 -13.04 -11.43
C ALA A 162 -15.40 -14.45 -11.57
N LEU A 163 -14.33 -14.76 -10.84
CA LEU A 163 -13.71 -16.09 -10.84
C LEU A 163 -14.67 -17.19 -10.37
N VAL A 164 -15.44 -16.96 -9.31
CA VAL A 164 -16.43 -17.93 -8.81
C VAL A 164 -17.54 -18.18 -9.84
N ARG A 165 -17.99 -17.15 -10.57
CA ARG A 165 -18.95 -17.32 -11.67
C ARG A 165 -18.37 -18.15 -12.79
N GLU A 166 -17.12 -17.92 -13.18
CA GLU A 166 -16.41 -18.70 -14.20
C GLU A 166 -16.20 -20.17 -13.77
N LEU A 167 -15.99 -20.44 -12.48
CA LEU A 167 -15.80 -21.79 -11.95
C LEU A 167 -17.11 -22.56 -11.70
N GLY A 168 -18.17 -21.86 -11.27
CA GLY A 168 -19.47 -22.45 -10.92
C GLY A 168 -20.46 -22.53 -12.07
N GLY A 169 -20.18 -21.84 -13.18
CA GLY A 169 -21.01 -21.82 -14.39
C GLY A 169 -20.16 -22.06 -15.62
N GLY A 170 -19.75 -23.31 -15.85
CA GLY A 170 -19.61 -23.77 -17.23
C GLY A 170 -21.02 -23.91 -17.80
N ASP A 171 -21.56 -22.83 -18.36
CA ASP A 171 -22.61 -22.82 -19.39
C ASP A 171 -23.04 -21.39 -19.68
N GLY A 172 -22.88 -20.95 -20.93
CA GLY A 172 -23.43 -19.68 -21.40
C GLY A 172 -22.67 -18.94 -22.51
N MET A 173 -21.72 -19.56 -23.21
CA MET A 173 -21.35 -19.23 -24.60
C MET A 173 -20.86 -20.48 -25.31
#